data_AF-A0A2I0SRV9-F1
#
_entry.id   AF-A0A2I0SRV9-F1
#
_cell.length_a   1.000
_cell.length_b   1.000
_cell.length_c   1.000
_cell.angle_alpha   90.00
_cell.angle_beta   90.00
_cell.angle_gamma   90.00
#
_symmetry.space_group_name_H-M   'P 1'
#
loop_
_entity.id
_entity.type
_entity.pdbx_description
1 polymer ?
#
loop_
_entity_poly.entity_id
_entity_poly.type
_entity_poly.pdbx_seq_one_letter_code
_entity_poly.pdbx_strand_id
1 'polypeptide(L)'
;MRATTRLAAGSAVLTLALAVSACGHTDVQPHRAASTTGSASPAGCRTASLTWTLVLLPERTGGRRDARLTAANKAPEACLFAGYPGFSVHNGKANSIEGTGHGHPKSFTLRKGTGVTVDLRYTPRGAKGAGDYCVTENEALVSAPHNPDSDRVNVPVVETRHKAAEIDACGDSISMSPPRYTPAPASAARR
;
A
#
# COMPACT_ATOMS: atom_id res chain seq x y z
N MET A 1 48.23 -24.33 -14.81
CA MET A 1 47.83 -25.74 -15.06
C MET A 1 46.45 -25.73 -15.72
N ARG A 2 46.32 -26.46 -16.83
CA ARG A 2 45.11 -26.58 -17.67
C ARG A 2 44.00 -27.34 -16.94
N ALA A 3 42.74 -26.98 -17.21
CA ALA A 3 41.71 -27.92 -17.65
C ALA A 3 40.58 -27.17 -18.38
N THR A 4 40.44 -27.48 -19.66
CA THR A 4 39.38 -27.08 -20.59
C THR A 4 38.29 -28.14 -20.63
N THR A 5 37.01 -27.76 -20.73
CA THR A 5 36.04 -28.49 -21.59
C THR A 5 34.83 -27.62 -21.95
N ARG A 6 34.59 -27.49 -23.25
CA ARG A 6 33.39 -26.92 -23.89
C ARG A 6 32.31 -27.99 -23.95
N LEU A 7 31.05 -27.58 -23.90
CA LEU A 7 29.94 -28.31 -24.54
C LEU A 7 29.11 -27.31 -25.33
N ALA A 8 29.07 -27.58 -26.63
CA ALA A 8 28.27 -26.91 -27.64
C ALA A 8 27.08 -27.81 -27.98
N ALA A 9 25.90 -27.21 -28.18
CA ALA A 9 24.74 -27.67 -28.95
C ALA A 9 23.56 -26.82 -28.43
N GLY A 10 22.70 -26.21 -29.22
CA GLY A 10 22.31 -26.43 -30.60
C GLY A 10 20.83 -26.07 -30.68
N SER A 11 20.50 -25.24 -31.66
CA SER A 11 19.24 -24.56 -31.91
C SER A 11 17.98 -25.44 -31.98
N ALA A 12 16.83 -24.90 -31.57
CA ALA A 12 15.55 -25.15 -32.23
C ALA A 12 14.57 -23.99 -31.99
N VAL A 13 14.43 -23.16 -33.02
CA VAL A 13 13.35 -22.19 -33.19
C VAL A 13 12.11 -22.95 -33.68
N LEU A 14 10.96 -22.76 -33.04
CA LEU A 14 9.67 -23.22 -33.54
C LEU A 14 8.69 -22.04 -33.50
N THR A 15 8.70 -21.28 -34.59
CA THR A 15 7.65 -20.33 -34.98
C THR A 15 6.50 -21.11 -35.61
N LEU A 16 5.34 -21.16 -34.94
CA LEU A 16 4.08 -21.54 -35.55
C LEU A 16 3.31 -20.27 -35.91
N ALA A 17 3.45 -19.86 -37.17
CA ALA A 17 2.59 -18.86 -37.80
C ALA A 17 1.37 -19.58 -38.39
N LEU A 18 0.19 -19.30 -37.85
CA LEU A 18 -1.09 -19.64 -38.48
C LEU A 18 -1.67 -18.35 -39.06
N ALA A 19 -1.44 -18.14 -40.35
CA ALA A 19 -2.14 -17.16 -41.16
C ALA A 19 -3.44 -17.79 -41.66
N VAL A 20 -4.59 -17.29 -41.17
CA VAL A 20 -5.89 -17.55 -41.80
C VAL A 20 -6.19 -16.36 -42.70
N SER A 21 -5.98 -16.56 -44.01
CA SER A 21 -6.47 -15.69 -45.06
C SER A 21 -7.92 -16.04 -45.38
N ALA A 22 -8.86 -15.23 -44.89
CA ALA A 22 -10.22 -15.19 -45.42
C ALA A 22 -10.39 -13.86 -46.15
N CYS A 23 -10.30 -13.91 -47.48
CA CYS A 23 -10.73 -12.83 -48.37
C CYS A 23 -12.25 -12.78 -48.37
N GLY A 24 -12.81 -11.65 -47.93
CA GLY A 24 -14.22 -11.31 -48.10
C GLY A 24 -14.33 -9.80 -48.24
N HIS A 25 -14.43 -9.33 -49.48
CA HIS A 25 -14.67 -7.94 -49.82
C HIS A 25 -16.09 -7.51 -49.41
N THR A 26 -16.19 -6.50 -48.56
CA THR A 26 -17.27 -5.50 -48.59
C THR A 26 -16.71 -4.18 -48.07
N ASP A 27 -16.62 -3.19 -48.95
CA ASP A 27 -16.44 -1.77 -48.64
C ASP A 27 -17.42 -1.32 -47.55
N VAL A 28 -16.95 -0.61 -46.51
CA VAL A 28 -17.58 0.57 -45.87
C VAL A 28 -16.59 1.17 -44.85
N GLN A 29 -16.14 2.39 -45.16
CA GLN A 29 -15.84 3.52 -44.26
C GLN A 29 -14.64 3.44 -43.28
N PRO A 30 -13.67 4.38 -43.38
CA PRO A 30 -12.68 4.61 -42.34
C PRO A 30 -13.37 5.32 -41.16
N HIS A 31 -14.02 4.54 -40.29
CA HIS A 31 -14.24 5.01 -38.93
C HIS A 31 -12.87 5.05 -38.25
N ARG A 32 -12.24 6.23 -38.35
CA ARG A 32 -11.41 6.83 -37.33
C ARG A 32 -11.94 6.33 -35.98
N ALA A 33 -11.27 5.34 -35.40
CA ALA A 33 -11.56 4.90 -34.04
C ALA A 33 -11.25 6.12 -33.19
N ALA A 34 -12.30 6.91 -32.93
CA ALA A 34 -12.27 7.92 -31.92
C ALA A 34 -11.80 7.18 -30.68
N SER A 35 -10.59 7.51 -30.22
CA SER A 35 -10.13 7.21 -28.88
C SER A 35 -11.29 7.58 -27.97
N THR A 36 -12.02 6.57 -27.54
CA THR A 36 -13.04 6.75 -26.54
C THR A 36 -12.19 6.98 -25.30
N THR A 37 -11.82 8.22 -25.05
CA THR A 37 -11.50 8.72 -23.72
C THR A 37 -12.79 8.68 -22.91
N GLY A 38 -13.39 7.49 -22.81
CA GLY A 38 -14.21 7.13 -21.68
C GLY A 38 -13.31 7.34 -20.49
N SER A 39 -13.77 8.18 -19.57
CA SER A 39 -13.09 8.44 -18.31
C SER A 39 -13.05 7.13 -17.54
N ALA A 40 -12.03 6.30 -17.82
CA ALA A 40 -11.76 5.11 -17.05
C ALA A 40 -11.61 5.55 -15.60
N SER A 41 -12.42 4.97 -14.71
CA SER A 41 -12.28 5.25 -13.29
C SER A 41 -10.83 4.95 -12.89
N PRO A 42 -10.22 5.81 -12.06
CA PRO A 42 -8.82 5.62 -11.68
C PRO A 42 -8.67 4.24 -11.02
N ALA A 43 -7.65 3.50 -11.45
CA ALA A 43 -7.33 2.21 -10.87
C ALA A 43 -7.04 2.34 -9.37
N GLY A 44 -7.22 1.25 -8.61
CA GLY A 44 -6.85 1.20 -7.20
C GLY A 44 -5.39 1.61 -6.97
N CYS A 45 -5.12 2.32 -5.88
CA CYS A 45 -3.75 2.66 -5.52
C CYS A 45 -2.93 1.39 -5.26
N ARG A 46 -1.76 1.28 -5.90
CA ARG A 46 -0.78 0.22 -5.60
C ARG A 46 0.03 0.61 -4.37
N THR A 47 0.35 -0.34 -3.49
CA THR A 47 1.15 -0.06 -2.29
C THR A 47 2.49 0.59 -2.64
N ALA A 48 3.17 0.08 -3.67
CA ALA A 48 4.45 0.59 -4.14
C ALA A 48 4.38 2.02 -4.73
N SER A 49 3.18 2.47 -5.15
CA SER A 49 2.93 3.83 -5.65
C SER A 49 2.64 4.83 -4.53
N LEU A 50 2.57 4.38 -3.28
CA LEU A 50 2.37 5.21 -2.11
C LEU A 50 3.67 5.33 -1.30
N THR A 51 3.90 6.50 -0.74
CA THR A 51 4.88 6.73 0.32
C THR A 51 4.17 6.58 1.66
N TRP A 52 4.62 5.62 2.47
CA TRP A 52 4.03 5.31 3.76
C TRP A 52 4.88 5.84 4.90
N THR A 53 4.22 6.34 5.95
CA THR A 53 4.87 6.76 7.19
C THR A 53 4.03 6.31 8.37
N LEU A 54 4.68 5.75 9.38
CA LEU A 54 4.05 5.36 10.64
C LEU A 54 4.69 6.13 11.80
N VAL A 55 3.89 6.98 12.45
CA VAL A 55 4.35 7.85 13.53
C VAL A 55 3.62 7.52 14.83
N LEU A 56 4.37 7.17 15.88
CA LEU A 56 3.83 7.10 17.23
C LEU A 56 3.55 8.51 17.75
N LEU A 57 2.33 8.71 18.24
CA LEU A 57 1.92 9.97 18.83
C LEU A 57 2.25 9.97 20.33
N PRO A 58 2.45 11.14 20.94
CA PRO A 58 2.62 11.24 22.39
C PRO A 58 1.47 10.58 23.14
N GLU A 59 1.79 9.95 24.27
CA GLU A 59 0.79 9.31 25.11
C GLU A 59 -0.29 10.29 25.54
N ARG A 60 -1.54 9.81 25.55
CA ARG A 60 -2.66 10.55 26.11
C ARG A 60 -3.06 9.91 27.43
N THR A 61 -3.60 10.71 28.33
CA THR A 61 -4.19 10.21 29.58
C THR A 61 -5.27 9.17 29.26
N GLY A 62 -5.18 8.00 29.91
CA GLY A 62 -6.14 6.90 29.71
C GLY A 62 -5.55 5.58 29.22
N GLY A 63 -4.22 5.45 29.15
CA GLY A 63 -3.52 4.17 28.98
C GLY A 63 -3.60 3.56 27.57
N ARG A 64 -4.32 4.16 26.63
CA ARG A 64 -4.22 3.81 25.20
C ARG A 64 -3.19 4.69 24.51
N ARG A 65 -2.50 4.10 23.54
CA ARG A 65 -1.54 4.81 22.69
C ARG A 65 -2.17 5.04 21.32
N ASP A 66 -1.84 6.19 20.76
CA ASP A 66 -2.26 6.56 19.41
C ASP A 66 -1.03 6.53 18.48
N ALA A 67 -1.23 6.12 17.24
CA ALA A 67 -0.26 6.26 16.17
C ALA A 67 -0.95 6.82 14.92
N ARG A 68 -0.16 7.28 13.96
CA ARG A 68 -0.64 7.84 12.72
C ARG A 68 0.04 7.18 11.55
N LEU A 69 -0.76 6.53 10.71
CA LEU A 69 -0.34 6.01 9.42
C LEU A 69 -0.72 7.02 8.33
N THR A 70 0.23 7.40 7.48
CA THR A 70 -0.04 8.24 6.31
C THR A 70 0.40 7.53 5.05
N ALA A 71 -0.35 7.75 3.97
CA ALA A 71 0.01 7.27 2.64
C ALA A 71 -0.13 8.43 1.63
N ALA A 72 0.92 8.73 0.87
CA ALA A 72 0.91 9.78 -0.15
C ALA A 72 1.23 9.22 -1.53
N ASN A 73 0.43 9.56 -2.55
CA ASN A 73 0.68 9.10 -3.91
C ASN A 73 1.94 9.77 -4.49
N LYS A 74 2.97 8.97 -4.80
CA LYS A 74 4.19 9.45 -5.46
C LYS A 74 4.19 9.22 -6.97
N ALA A 75 3.26 8.41 -7.49
CA ALA A 75 3.13 8.16 -8.91
C ALA A 75 2.59 9.39 -9.65
N PRO A 76 2.90 9.56 -10.94
CA PRO A 76 2.34 10.64 -11.74
C PRO A 76 0.84 10.48 -11.98
N GLU A 77 0.34 9.25 -12.07
CA GLU A 77 -1.07 8.95 -12.29
C GLU A 77 -1.89 9.10 -11.01
N ALA A 78 -3.16 9.50 -11.16
CA ALA A 78 -4.13 9.46 -10.06
C ALA A 78 -4.59 8.01 -9.82
N CYS A 79 -4.83 7.67 -8.56
CA CYS A 79 -5.33 6.36 -8.16
C CYS A 79 -6.48 6.46 -7.15
N LEU A 80 -7.27 5.40 -7.01
CA LEU A 80 -8.37 5.31 -6.06
C LEU A 80 -7.91 4.63 -4.78
N PHE A 81 -7.97 5.34 -3.66
CA PHE A 81 -7.81 4.79 -2.32
C PHE A 81 -9.21 4.53 -1.74
N ALA A 82 -9.63 3.27 -1.67
CA ALA A 82 -10.98 2.90 -1.28
C ALA A 82 -10.92 1.83 -0.18
N GLY A 83 -11.31 2.16 1.05
CA GLY A 83 -11.25 1.20 2.16
C GLY A 83 -10.15 1.49 3.18
N TYR A 84 -10.07 0.62 4.17
CA TYR A 84 -8.97 0.60 5.14
C TYR A 84 -7.72 0.00 4.50
N PRO A 85 -6.52 0.54 4.78
CA PRO A 85 -5.27 -0.12 4.38
C PRO A 85 -5.10 -1.44 5.14
N GLY A 86 -4.32 -2.36 4.58
CA GLY A 86 -3.77 -3.46 5.38
C GLY A 86 -2.72 -2.91 6.34
N PHE A 87 -2.72 -3.39 7.58
CA PHE A 87 -1.77 -3.00 8.61
C PHE A 87 -1.54 -4.19 9.53
N SER A 88 -0.29 -4.57 9.77
CA SER A 88 0.04 -5.64 10.71
C SER A 88 1.40 -5.43 11.35
N VAL A 89 1.51 -5.81 12.61
CA VAL A 89 2.77 -5.82 13.35
C VAL A 89 3.09 -7.26 13.67
N HIS A 90 4.19 -7.78 13.13
CA HIS A 90 4.54 -9.19 13.23
C HIS A 90 5.58 -9.43 14.30
N ASN A 91 5.29 -10.33 15.25
CA ASN A 91 6.29 -10.89 16.14
C ASN A 91 6.86 -12.16 15.48
N GLY A 92 8.03 -12.00 14.86
CA GLY A 92 8.67 -13.06 14.09
C GLY A 92 7.84 -13.49 12.88
N LYS A 93 7.79 -14.80 12.61
CA LYS A 93 7.23 -15.33 11.34
C LYS A 93 5.77 -15.76 11.37
N ALA A 94 5.17 -15.92 12.55
CA ALA A 94 3.90 -16.63 12.68
C ALA A 94 2.79 -15.81 13.34
N ASN A 95 3.13 -14.87 14.22
CA ASN A 95 2.14 -14.16 15.02
C ASN A 95 2.15 -12.68 14.67
N SER A 96 0.97 -12.07 14.58
CA SER A 96 0.81 -10.65 14.34
C SER A 96 -0.38 -10.09 15.09
N ILE A 97 -0.33 -8.78 15.34
CA ILE A 97 -1.53 -8.00 15.65
C ILE A 97 -1.92 -7.24 14.38
N GLU A 98 -3.13 -7.50 13.91
CA GLU A 98 -3.68 -6.91 12.70
C GLU A 98 -4.43 -5.60 12.99
N GLY A 99 -4.39 -4.67 12.05
CA GLY A 99 -5.19 -3.47 12.04
C GLY A 99 -6.63 -3.79 11.64
N THR A 100 -7.61 -3.32 12.41
CA THR A 100 -9.04 -3.50 12.12
C THR A 100 -9.75 -2.16 12.07
N GLY A 101 -10.42 -1.90 10.95
CA GLY A 101 -11.36 -0.78 10.77
C GLY A 101 -12.80 -1.28 10.68
N HIS A 102 -13.77 -0.43 10.99
CA HIS A 102 -15.19 -0.78 10.96
C HIS A 102 -15.98 0.16 10.04
N GLY A 103 -16.97 -0.41 9.35
CA GLY A 103 -17.83 0.32 8.43
C GLY A 103 -17.22 0.51 7.04
N HIS A 104 -17.83 1.42 6.26
CA HIS A 104 -17.50 1.64 4.86
C HIS A 104 -16.91 3.05 4.69
N PRO A 105 -15.58 3.20 4.75
CA PRO A 105 -14.95 4.50 4.61
C PRO A 105 -15.12 5.03 3.19
N LYS A 106 -15.15 6.36 3.07
CA LYS A 106 -15.22 7.05 1.78
C LYS A 106 -13.99 6.73 0.93
N SER A 107 -14.20 6.58 -0.38
CA SER A 107 -13.11 6.48 -1.35
C SER A 107 -12.54 7.84 -1.74
N PHE A 108 -11.24 7.90 -1.99
CA PHE A 108 -10.53 9.13 -2.37
C PHE A 108 -9.74 8.91 -3.65
N THR A 109 -9.88 9.80 -4.63
CA THR A 109 -8.94 9.85 -5.76
C THR A 109 -7.71 10.64 -5.32
N LEU A 110 -6.58 9.95 -5.21
CA LEU A 110 -5.30 10.54 -4.84
C LEU A 110 -4.51 10.91 -6.09
N ARG A 111 -4.35 12.22 -6.32
CA ARG A 111 -3.40 12.76 -7.30
C ARG A 111 -1.98 12.72 -6.73
N LYS A 112 -0.97 12.85 -7.58
CA LYS A 112 0.43 13.00 -7.14
C LYS A 112 0.57 14.03 -6.03
N GLY A 113 1.24 13.67 -4.95
CA GLY A 113 1.49 14.51 -3.79
C GLY A 113 0.34 14.62 -2.79
N THR A 114 -0.86 14.14 -3.13
CA THR A 114 -2.00 14.05 -2.19
C THR A 114 -1.99 12.69 -1.48
N GLY A 115 -2.68 12.59 -0.36
CA GLY A 115 -2.62 11.38 0.46
C GLY A 115 -3.83 11.15 1.34
N VAL A 116 -3.65 10.20 2.25
CA VAL A 116 -4.60 9.90 3.32
C VAL A 116 -3.88 9.79 4.66
N THR A 117 -4.63 10.04 5.73
CA THR A 117 -4.23 9.81 7.11
C THR A 117 -5.20 8.82 7.75
N VAL A 118 -4.65 7.84 8.47
CA VAL A 118 -5.37 6.86 9.28
C VAL A 118 -4.80 6.94 10.70
N ASP A 119 -5.64 7.31 11.67
CA ASP A 119 -5.22 7.25 13.08
C ASP A 119 -5.45 5.83 13.60
N LEU A 120 -4.44 5.31 14.29
CA LEU A 120 -4.38 3.99 14.87
C LEU A 120 -4.47 4.10 16.40
N ARG A 121 -5.12 3.13 17.04
CA ARG A 121 -5.22 3.07 18.49
C ARG A 121 -4.98 1.66 18.99
N TYR A 122 -4.13 1.54 20.00
CA TYR A 122 -3.74 0.26 20.60
C TYR A 122 -3.53 0.39 22.12
N THR A 123 -3.54 -0.73 22.80
CA THR A 123 -3.25 -0.81 24.24
C THR A 123 -1.81 -1.29 24.42
N PRO A 124 -0.92 -0.53 25.08
CA PRO A 124 0.43 -0.98 25.35
C PRO A 124 0.49 -1.96 26.52
N ARG A 125 1.64 -2.62 26.69
CA ARG A 125 1.86 -3.54 27.82
C ARG A 125 1.72 -2.81 29.15
N GLY A 126 1.09 -3.46 30.12
CA GLY A 126 0.89 -2.92 31.47
C GLY A 126 -0.22 -1.87 31.58
N ALA A 127 -0.84 -1.44 30.47
CA ALA A 127 -2.04 -0.61 30.54
C ALA A 127 -3.28 -1.44 30.90
N LYS A 128 -4.27 -0.77 31.50
CA LYS A 128 -5.57 -1.38 31.81
C LYS A 128 -6.23 -1.89 30.52
N GLY A 129 -6.59 -3.17 30.50
CA GLY A 129 -7.19 -3.82 29.34
C GLY A 129 -6.18 -4.28 28.29
N ALA A 130 -4.89 -4.34 28.62
CA ALA A 130 -3.93 -5.09 27.83
C ALA A 130 -4.31 -6.57 27.85
N GLY A 131 -4.32 -7.21 26.68
CA GLY A 131 -4.45 -8.67 26.59
C GLY A 131 -3.13 -9.37 26.95
N ASP A 132 -3.19 -10.68 27.07
CA ASP A 132 -2.01 -11.51 27.41
C ASP A 132 -1.01 -11.61 26.24
N TYR A 133 -1.47 -11.38 25.02
CA TYR A 133 -0.64 -11.34 23.82
C TYR A 133 -0.19 -9.90 23.52
N CYS A 134 1.12 -9.71 23.38
CA CYS A 134 1.73 -8.43 23.04
C CYS A 134 2.84 -8.60 21.99
N VAL A 135 2.99 -7.60 21.14
CA VAL A 135 4.07 -7.47 20.15
C VAL A 135 4.83 -6.17 20.38
N THR A 136 6.14 -6.21 20.21
CA THR A 136 7.01 -5.05 20.34
C THR A 136 7.97 -5.07 19.16
N GLU A 137 7.79 -4.15 18.22
CA GLU A 137 8.49 -4.18 16.93
C GLU A 137 8.80 -2.78 16.42
N ASN A 138 9.88 -2.64 15.64
CA ASN A 138 10.32 -1.38 15.05
C ASN A 138 9.81 -1.17 13.61
N GLU A 139 9.08 -2.13 13.04
CA GLU A 139 8.48 -2.06 11.71
C GLU A 139 7.04 -2.59 11.71
N ALA A 140 6.24 -2.13 10.76
CA ALA A 140 4.91 -2.67 10.48
C ALA A 140 4.77 -2.97 8.99
N LEU A 141 4.07 -4.05 8.66
CA LEU A 141 3.67 -4.33 7.29
C LEU A 141 2.42 -3.53 6.94
N VAL A 142 2.46 -2.83 5.81
CA VAL A 142 1.31 -2.06 5.33
C VAL A 142 1.02 -2.34 3.87
N SER A 143 -0.24 -2.20 3.48
CA SER A 143 -0.66 -2.32 2.08
C SER A 143 -1.80 -1.37 1.75
N ALA A 144 -1.91 -1.02 0.46
CA ALA A 144 -3.05 -0.29 -0.03
C ALA A 144 -4.34 -1.12 0.10
N PRO A 145 -5.52 -0.50 0.21
CA PRO A 145 -6.78 -1.21 0.28
C PRO A 145 -6.99 -2.16 -0.92
N HIS A 146 -7.73 -3.24 -0.70
CA HIS A 146 -8.07 -4.26 -1.71
C HIS A 146 -6.89 -5.02 -2.32
N ASN A 147 -5.69 -4.92 -1.73
CA ASN A 147 -4.57 -5.82 -2.02
C ASN A 147 -3.74 -6.12 -0.75
N PRO A 148 -4.31 -6.82 0.24
CA PRO A 148 -3.65 -6.99 1.52
C PRO A 148 -2.36 -7.80 1.43
N ASP A 149 -2.23 -8.79 0.53
CA ASP A 149 -1.18 -9.83 0.65
C ASP A 149 -0.09 -9.81 -0.43
N SER A 150 -0.34 -9.28 -1.64
CA SER A 150 0.67 -9.38 -2.71
C SER A 150 1.71 -8.26 -2.70
N ASP A 151 1.39 -7.11 -2.08
CA ASP A 151 2.19 -5.89 -2.21
C ASP A 151 2.46 -5.22 -0.84
N ARG A 152 2.59 -5.99 0.26
CA ARG A 152 2.91 -5.39 1.56
C ARG A 152 4.31 -4.78 1.56
N VAL A 153 4.50 -3.69 2.28
CA VAL A 153 5.80 -3.06 2.50
C VAL A 153 6.06 -2.87 3.99
N ASN A 154 7.32 -3.06 4.41
CA ASN A 154 7.75 -2.71 5.77
C ASN A 154 7.85 -1.20 5.90
N VAL A 155 7.22 -0.66 6.94
CA VAL A 155 7.26 0.75 7.30
C VAL A 155 7.89 0.87 8.67
N PRO A 156 9.01 1.61 8.80
CA PRO A 156 9.62 1.82 10.10
C PRO A 156 8.69 2.61 11.01
N VAL A 157 8.69 2.22 12.28
CA VAL A 157 7.99 2.92 13.36
C VAL A 157 8.89 4.06 13.82
N VAL A 158 8.37 5.28 13.81
CA VAL A 158 9.09 6.46 14.30
C VAL A 158 8.26 7.27 15.27
N GLU A 159 8.89 8.04 16.15
CA GLU A 159 8.24 9.07 16.95
C GLU A 159 8.00 10.36 16.13
N THR A 160 7.27 11.32 16.70
CA THR A 160 6.95 12.62 16.07
C THR A 160 8.18 13.42 15.59
N ARG A 161 9.37 13.16 16.16
CA ARG A 161 10.65 13.78 15.74
C ARG A 161 11.43 12.93 14.73
N HIS A 162 10.79 11.96 14.08
CA HIS A 162 11.42 10.99 13.17
C HIS A 162 12.52 10.14 13.81
N LYS A 163 12.53 10.04 15.14
CA LYS A 163 13.42 9.13 15.87
C LYS A 163 12.88 7.71 15.73
N ALA A 164 13.76 6.75 15.49
CA ALA A 164 13.41 5.33 15.53
C ALA A 164 12.75 4.96 16.86
N ALA A 165 11.70 4.14 16.76
CA ALA A 165 10.86 3.75 17.87
C ALA A 165 10.31 2.34 17.67
N GLU A 166 9.65 1.83 18.69
CA GLU A 166 8.99 0.53 18.68
C GLU A 166 7.51 0.71 19.03
N ILE A 167 6.64 0.05 18.28
CA ILE A 167 5.23 -0.07 18.64
C ILE A 167 5.09 -1.23 19.63
N ASP A 168 4.60 -0.93 20.82
CA ASP A 168 4.28 -1.93 21.85
C ASP A 168 2.77 -2.08 21.95
N ALA A 169 2.21 -3.10 21.32
CA ALA A 169 0.77 -3.30 21.23
C ALA A 169 0.36 -4.65 21.82
N CYS A 170 -0.73 -4.65 22.57
CA CYS A 170 -1.32 -5.83 23.20
C CYS A 170 -2.79 -5.99 22.84
N GLY A 171 -3.25 -7.24 22.85
CA GLY A 171 -4.61 -7.64 22.50
C GLY A 171 -4.70 -8.19 21.07
N ASP A 172 -5.93 -8.31 20.58
CA ASP A 172 -6.20 -9.04 19.32
C ASP A 172 -6.08 -8.16 18.07
N SER A 173 -6.21 -6.84 18.21
CA SER A 173 -6.19 -5.92 17.07
C SER A 173 -5.78 -4.50 17.41
N ILE A 174 -5.32 -3.78 16.39
CA ILE A 174 -5.08 -2.34 16.41
C ILE A 174 -6.25 -1.65 15.73
N SER A 175 -6.95 -0.77 16.45
CA SER A 175 -8.14 -0.11 15.92
C SER A 175 -7.76 1.00 14.93
N MET A 176 -8.40 1.02 13.76
CA MET A 176 -8.21 2.04 12.72
C MET A 176 -9.40 2.98 12.61
N SER A 177 -9.12 4.28 12.68
CA SER A 177 -10.11 5.31 12.32
C SER A 177 -10.32 5.35 10.81
N PRO A 178 -11.51 5.75 10.29
CA PRO A 178 -11.72 5.92 8.86
C PRO A 178 -10.64 6.80 8.21
N PRO A 179 -10.08 6.42 7.04
CA PRO A 179 -9.11 7.23 6.32
C PRO A 179 -9.65 8.62 6.02
N ARG A 180 -8.79 9.63 6.19
CA ARG A 180 -9.09 11.03 5.89
C ARG A 180 -8.18 11.54 4.80
N TYR A 181 -8.74 12.25 3.83
CA TYR A 181 -7.97 12.89 2.77
C TYR A 181 -6.97 13.92 3.33
N THR A 182 -5.76 13.91 2.79
CA THR A 182 -4.70 14.87 3.06
C THR A 182 -4.35 15.58 1.76
N PRO A 183 -4.53 16.91 1.64
CA PRO A 183 -4.10 17.65 0.46
C PRO A 183 -2.58 17.65 0.34
N ALA A 184 -2.07 17.90 -0.86
CA ALA A 184 -0.64 18.13 -1.05
C ALA A 184 -0.20 19.33 -0.20
N PRO A 185 1.01 19.30 0.40
CA PRO A 185 1.53 20.46 1.09
C PRO A 185 1.55 21.63 0.11
N ALA A 186 1.01 22.78 0.53
CA ALA A 186 1.07 23.98 -0.26
C ALA A 186 2.55 24.28 -0.54
N SER A 187 2.96 24.20 -1.81
CA SER A 187 4.26 24.71 -2.19
C SER A 187 4.26 26.18 -1.80
N ALA A 188 5.05 26.55 -0.79
CA ALA A 188 5.24 27.94 -0.44
C ALA A 188 5.73 28.64 -1.71
N ALA A 189 4.86 29.44 -2.33
CA ALA A 189 5.20 30.23 -3.49
C ALA A 189 6.29 31.20 -3.03
N ARG A 190 7.55 30.87 -3.35
CA ARG A 190 8.64 31.85 -3.30
C ARG A 190 8.25 32.93 -4.30
N ARG A 191 7.88 34.10 -3.78
CA ARG A 191 7.86 35.35 -4.52
C ARG A 191 9.27 35.91 -4.58
#